data_AF-A0A730KSM9-F1
#
_entry.id   AF-A0A730KSM9-F1
#
_cell.length_a   1.000
_cell.length_b   1.000
_cell.length_c   1.000
_cell.angle_alpha   90.00
_cell.angle_beta   90.00
_cell.angle_gamma   90.00
#
_symmetry.space_group_name_H-M   'P 1'
#
loop_
_entity.id
_entity.type
_entity.pdbx_description
1 polymer ?
#
loop_
_entity_poly.entity_id
_entity_poly.type
_entity_poly.pdbx_seq_one_letter_code
_entity_poly.pdbx_strand_id
1 'polypeptide(L)'
;SLSDLLTPWPVIEKRIVAAGEADFVICFYNPRSRGREGHLARAFDLLAASKSAQTPVGVVKSAGRKKEEKWLTTLGDMNFEPVDMTSLVIVGNKTTYVQDGLMVTPRGYTL
;
A
#
# COMPACT_ATOMS: atom_id res chain seq x y z
N SER A 1 -4.80 8.56 -2.20
CA SER A 1 -6.07 8.05 -2.74
C SER A 1 -5.83 7.57 -4.15
N LEU A 2 -6.39 6.42 -4.54
CA LEU A 2 -6.34 5.90 -5.92
C LEU A 2 -7.64 6.18 -6.72
N SER A 3 -8.55 6.98 -6.17
CA SER A 3 -9.70 7.49 -6.91
C SER A 3 -9.27 8.61 -7.86
N ASP A 4 -9.56 8.44 -9.14
CA ASP A 4 -9.30 9.38 -10.21
C ASP A 4 -10.50 10.28 -10.55
N LEU A 5 -11.63 10.12 -9.83
CA LEU A 5 -12.91 10.77 -10.13
C LEU A 5 -12.77 12.29 -10.35
N LEU A 6 -11.95 12.95 -9.54
CA LEU A 6 -11.67 14.38 -9.61
C LEU A 6 -10.16 14.67 -9.69
N THR A 7 -9.33 13.65 -9.86
CA THR A 7 -7.88 13.78 -9.90
C THR A 7 -7.37 12.96 -11.07
N PRO A 8 -6.87 13.59 -12.15
CA PRO A 8 -6.38 12.87 -13.32
C PRO A 8 -5.34 11.81 -12.93
N TRP A 9 -5.46 10.61 -13.49
CA TRP A 9 -4.57 9.49 -13.20
C TRP A 9 -3.07 9.82 -13.31
N PRO A 10 -2.59 10.59 -14.33
CA PRO A 10 -1.17 10.96 -14.41
C PRO A 10 -0.64 11.74 -13.19
N VAL A 11 -1.51 12.52 -12.52
CA VAL A 11 -1.15 13.21 -11.27
C VAL A 11 -0.98 12.21 -10.11
N ILE A 12 -1.81 11.17 -10.08
CA ILE A 12 -1.74 10.10 -9.09
C ILE A 12 -0.46 9.27 -9.30
N GLU A 13 -0.16 8.88 -10.54
CA GLU A 13 1.09 8.15 -10.87
C GLU A 13 2.33 8.95 -10.46
N LYS A 14 2.38 10.25 -10.78
CA LYS A 14 3.47 11.13 -10.37
C LYS A 14 3.68 11.13 -8.84
N ARG A 15 2.59 11.14 -8.06
CA ARG A 15 2.66 11.08 -6.60
C ARG A 15 3.17 9.73 -6.10
N ILE A 16 2.74 8.64 -6.72
CA ILE A 16 3.17 7.28 -6.36
C ILE A 16 4.68 7.13 -6.60
N VAL A 17 5.15 7.51 -7.79
CA VAL A 17 6.57 7.43 -8.16
C VAL A 17 7.41 8.29 -7.20
N ALA A 18 7.04 9.56 -7.01
CA ALA A 18 7.78 10.46 -6.12
C ALA A 18 7.81 9.96 -4.66
N ALA A 19 6.70 9.42 -4.15
CA ALA A 19 6.66 8.85 -2.81
C ALA A 19 7.52 7.58 -2.69
N GLY A 20 7.57 6.78 -3.75
CA GLY A 20 8.41 5.59 -3.85
C GLY A 20 9.91 5.95 -3.88
N GLU A 21 10.30 6.92 -4.70
CA GLU A 21 11.69 7.39 -4.82
C GLU A 21 12.21 8.03 -3.53
N ALA A 22 11.36 8.79 -2.84
CA ALA A 22 11.67 9.40 -1.54
C ALA A 22 11.58 8.43 -0.35
N ASP A 23 11.38 7.13 -0.61
CA ASP A 23 11.27 6.06 0.38
C ASP A 23 10.26 6.33 1.51
N PHE A 24 9.13 6.93 1.19
CA PHE A 24 8.03 7.07 2.15
C PHE A 24 7.39 5.70 2.45
N VAL A 25 6.85 5.59 3.67
CA VAL A 25 5.74 4.66 3.94
C VAL A 25 4.49 5.23 3.26
N ILE A 26 3.74 4.40 2.53
CA ILE A 26 2.63 4.85 1.67
C ILE A 26 1.33 4.19 2.09
N CYS A 27 0.28 4.99 2.31
CA CYS A 27 -1.06 4.51 2.59
C CYS A 27 -2.02 4.79 1.43
N PHE A 28 -2.51 3.75 0.78
CA PHE A 28 -3.50 3.84 -0.29
C PHE A 28 -4.93 3.77 0.24
N TYR A 29 -5.62 4.90 0.13
CA TYR A 29 -7.06 5.05 0.33
C TYR A 29 -7.82 4.83 -0.98
N ASN A 30 -9.06 4.35 -0.88
CA ASN A 30 -9.92 3.97 -2.02
C ASN A 30 -9.17 3.05 -3.01
N PRO A 31 -8.55 1.96 -2.52
CA PRO A 31 -7.55 1.25 -3.30
C PRO A 31 -8.14 0.49 -4.48
N ARG A 32 -9.37 -0.04 -4.36
CA ARG A 32 -10.00 -0.83 -5.43
C ARG A 32 -11.52 -0.68 -5.43
N SER A 33 -12.10 -0.52 -6.63
CA SER A 33 -13.55 -0.45 -6.86
C SER A 33 -13.89 -1.11 -8.20
N ARG A 34 -15.16 -1.52 -8.41
CA ARG A 34 -15.62 -2.18 -9.65
C ARG A 34 -15.23 -1.45 -10.95
N GLY A 35 -15.18 -0.11 -10.96
CA GLY A 35 -14.78 0.67 -12.15
C GLY A 35 -13.28 0.90 -12.30
N ARG A 36 -12.45 0.46 -11.34
CA ARG A 36 -11.01 0.78 -11.23
C ARG A 36 -10.21 -0.37 -10.64
N GLU A 37 -10.47 -1.58 -11.12
CA GLU A 37 -9.87 -2.76 -10.52
C GLU A 37 -8.34 -2.81 -10.70
N GLY A 38 -7.81 -2.19 -11.76
CA GLY A 38 -6.38 -2.16 -12.06
C GLY A 38 -5.55 -1.06 -11.38
N HIS A 39 -6.16 -0.07 -10.71
CA HIS A 39 -5.40 1.06 -10.15
C HIS A 39 -4.39 0.65 -9.07
N LEU A 40 -4.80 -0.28 -8.19
CA LEU A 40 -3.91 -0.78 -7.14
C LEU A 40 -2.75 -1.57 -7.72
N ALA A 41 -3.01 -2.47 -8.67
CA ALA A 41 -1.97 -3.23 -9.37
C ALA A 41 -0.98 -2.28 -10.06
N ARG A 42 -1.49 -1.28 -10.79
CA ARG A 42 -0.66 -0.25 -11.43
C ARG A 42 0.18 0.53 -10.42
N ALA A 43 -0.37 0.86 -9.25
CA ALA A 43 0.39 1.52 -8.19
C ALA A 43 1.55 0.64 -7.69
N PHE A 44 1.34 -0.67 -7.57
CA PHE A 44 2.39 -1.63 -7.19
C PHE A 44 3.46 -1.75 -8.28
N ASP A 45 3.09 -1.80 -9.56
CA ASP A 45 4.04 -1.79 -10.68
C ASP A 45 4.94 -0.55 -10.66
N LEU A 46 4.37 0.62 -10.39
CA LEU A 46 5.12 1.88 -10.29
C LEU A 46 6.09 1.86 -9.10
N LEU A 47 5.68 1.29 -7.95
CA LEU A 47 6.53 1.18 -6.77
C LEU A 47 7.66 0.15 -6.94
N ALA A 48 7.47 -0.87 -7.78
CA ALA A 48 8.50 -1.88 -8.04
C ALA A 48 9.80 -1.29 -8.64
N ALA A 49 9.73 -0.09 -9.22
CA ALA A 49 10.92 0.62 -9.71
C ALA A 49 11.82 1.15 -8.58
N SER A 50 11.29 1.38 -7.38
CA SER A 50 12.02 2.02 -6.28
C SER A 50 12.00 1.25 -4.95
N LYS A 51 11.16 0.21 -4.82
CA LYS A 51 11.00 -0.62 -3.63
C LYS A 51 11.29 -2.09 -3.93
N SER A 52 11.78 -2.80 -2.92
CA SER A 52 12.03 -4.24 -3.02
C SER A 52 10.73 -5.03 -3.09
N ALA A 53 10.72 -6.13 -3.85
CA ALA A 53 9.59 -7.08 -3.83
C ALA A 53 9.28 -7.59 -2.41
N GLN A 54 10.30 -7.66 -1.53
CA GLN A 54 10.16 -8.09 -0.14
C GLN A 54 9.67 -6.98 0.81
N THR A 55 9.43 -5.76 0.32
CA THR A 55 8.94 -4.67 1.17
C THR A 55 7.60 -5.08 1.79
N PRO A 56 7.45 -5.03 3.13
CA PRO A 56 6.21 -5.44 3.79
C PRO A 56 5.02 -4.59 3.35
N VAL A 57 3.88 -5.24 3.19
CA VAL A 57 2.59 -4.63 2.90
C VAL A 57 1.58 -5.12 3.93
N GLY A 58 0.93 -4.17 4.61
CA GLY A 58 -0.19 -4.43 5.49
C GLY A 58 -1.49 -4.03 4.84
N VAL A 59 -2.53 -4.85 4.99
CA VAL A 59 -3.88 -4.49 4.58
C VAL A 59 -4.81 -4.61 5.77
N VAL A 60 -5.65 -3.59 5.96
CA VAL A 60 -6.74 -3.63 6.93
C VAL A 60 -8.03 -3.34 6.19
N LYS A 61 -9.01 -4.22 6.33
CA LYS A 61 -10.34 -4.11 5.76
C LYS A 61 -11.35 -3.86 6.86
N SER A 62 -12.25 -2.91 6.64
CA SER A 62 -13.31 -2.57 7.58
C SER A 62 -12.80 -2.24 8.99
N ALA A 63 -11.66 -1.53 9.09
CA ALA A 63 -11.04 -1.13 10.35
C ALA A 63 -12.06 -0.48 11.30
N GLY A 64 -12.05 -0.90 12.58
CA GLY A 64 -12.94 -0.43 13.63
C GLY A 64 -14.39 -0.91 13.51
N ARG A 65 -14.68 -1.90 12.65
CA ARG A 65 -16.03 -2.45 12.43
C ARG A 65 -16.11 -3.93 12.77
N LYS A 66 -17.32 -4.46 12.90
CA LYS A 66 -17.58 -5.88 13.26
C LYS A 66 -16.89 -6.91 12.34
N LYS A 67 -16.65 -6.56 11.07
CA LYS A 67 -16.00 -7.42 10.07
C LYS A 67 -14.57 -6.97 9.77
N GLU A 68 -13.85 -6.48 10.79
CA GLU A 68 -12.45 -6.10 10.62
C GLU A 68 -11.62 -7.34 10.25
N GLU A 69 -10.84 -7.21 9.18
CA GLU A 69 -9.88 -8.23 8.75
C GLU A 69 -8.55 -7.53 8.49
N LYS A 70 -7.45 -8.17 8.87
CA LYS A 70 -6.11 -7.66 8.57
C LYS A 70 -5.18 -8.80 8.18
N TRP A 71 -4.29 -8.52 7.24
CA TRP A 71 -3.28 -9.47 6.83
C TRP A 71 -1.99 -8.74 6.42
N LEU A 72 -0.90 -9.49 6.46
CA LEU A 72 0.40 -9.06 5.99
C LEU A 72 0.77 -9.84 4.72
N THR A 73 1.49 -9.17 3.84
CA THR A 73 2.10 -9.75 2.64
C THR A 73 3.33 -8.89 2.27
N THR A 74 3.85 -9.06 1.06
CA THR A 74 4.96 -8.27 0.50
C THR A 74 4.49 -7.51 -0.74
N LEU A 75 5.31 -6.60 -1.24
CA LEU A 75 5.06 -5.90 -2.50
C LEU A 75 4.92 -6.90 -3.67
N GLY A 76 5.76 -7.94 -3.68
CA GLY A 76 5.78 -8.96 -4.74
C GLY A 76 4.67 -10.01 -4.65
N ASP A 77 4.22 -10.35 -3.44
CA ASP A 77 3.25 -11.44 -3.21
C ASP A 77 1.80 -10.93 -2.99
N MET A 78 1.54 -9.66 -3.29
CA MET A 78 0.24 -9.05 -3.02
C MET A 78 -0.87 -9.65 -3.89
N ASN A 79 -1.86 -10.29 -3.26
CA ASN A 79 -3.13 -10.60 -3.89
C ASN A 79 -4.10 -9.41 -3.77
N PHE A 80 -4.50 -8.84 -4.90
CA PHE A 80 -5.41 -7.68 -4.96
C PHE A 80 -6.90 -8.02 -4.87
N GLU A 81 -7.30 -9.27 -5.12
CA GLU A 81 -8.71 -9.69 -5.14
C GLU A 81 -9.50 -9.38 -3.84
N PRO A 82 -8.98 -9.64 -2.62
CA PRO A 82 -9.73 -9.38 -1.38
C PRO A 82 -9.85 -7.89 -1.03
N VAL A 83 -9.10 -7.02 -1.71
CA VAL A 83 -9.08 -5.57 -1.48
C VAL A 83 -10.28 -4.90 -2.15
N ASP A 84 -10.97 -4.04 -1.41
CA ASP A 84 -12.10 -3.25 -1.89
C ASP A 84 -12.14 -1.84 -1.29
N MET A 85 -13.29 -1.16 -1.41
CA MET A 85 -13.48 0.21 -0.96
C MET A 85 -13.43 0.40 0.56
N THR A 86 -13.52 -0.67 1.36
CA THR A 86 -13.36 -0.59 2.83
C THR A 86 -11.97 -0.98 3.30
N SER A 87 -11.04 -1.23 2.36
CA SER A 87 -9.65 -1.55 2.65
C SER A 87 -8.75 -0.32 2.68
N LEU A 88 -7.75 -0.36 3.56
CA LEU A 88 -6.57 0.48 3.56
C LEU A 88 -5.36 -0.41 3.27
N VAL A 89 -4.55 -0.05 2.29
CA VAL A 89 -3.30 -0.75 1.94
C VAL A 89 -2.13 0.12 2.35
N ILE A 90 -1.21 -0.44 3.15
CA ILE A 90 -0.04 0.24 3.70
C ILE A 90 1.21 -0.44 3.15
N VAL A 91 2.02 0.28 2.40
CA VAL A 91 3.30 -0.20 1.86
C VAL A 91 4.45 0.40 2.67
N GLY A 92 5.32 -0.45 3.20
CA GLY A 92 6.47 -0.03 3.99
C GLY A 92 7.53 0.74 3.21
N ASN A 93 8.52 1.23 3.93
CA ASN A 93 9.77 1.76 3.38
C ASN A 93 10.90 0.73 3.51
N LYS A 94 12.14 1.09 3.13
CA LYS A 94 13.29 0.18 3.16
C LYS A 94 13.65 -0.34 4.55
N THR A 95 13.28 0.36 5.62
CA THR A 95 13.57 -0.06 7.00
C THR A 95 12.40 -0.79 7.66
N THR A 96 11.27 -0.92 6.97
CA THR A 96 10.10 -1.62 7.50
C THR A 96 10.31 -3.13 7.46
N TYR A 97 10.01 -3.81 8.56
CA TYR A 97 10.10 -5.27 8.69
C TYR A 97 8.84 -5.83 9.38
N VAL A 98 8.70 -7.15 9.37
CA VAL A 98 7.65 -7.86 10.11
C VAL A 98 8.27 -8.57 11.30
N GLN A 99 7.70 -8.38 12.48
CA GLN A 99 8.07 -9.09 13.70
C GLN A 99 6.80 -9.42 14.48
N ASP A 100 6.70 -10.67 14.96
CA ASP A 100 5.57 -11.15 15.77
C ASP A 100 4.19 -10.88 15.12
N GLY A 101 4.11 -11.01 13.79
CA GLY A 101 2.89 -10.74 13.02
C GLY A 101 2.51 -9.25 12.92
N LEU A 102 3.42 -8.35 13.28
CA LEU A 102 3.25 -6.90 13.21
C LEU A 102 4.22 -6.30 12.20
N MET A 103 3.74 -5.31 11.44
CA MET A 103 4.56 -4.51 10.55
C MET A 103 5.15 -3.34 11.34
N VAL A 104 6.48 -3.26 11.39
CA VAL A 104 7.23 -2.31 12.22
C VAL A 104 8.13 -1.46 11.34
N THR A 105 8.01 -0.14 11.45
CA THR A 105 8.98 0.81 10.89
C THR A 105 9.75 1.44 12.06
N PRO A 106 11.04 1.12 12.24
CA PRO A 106 11.82 1.63 13.36
C PRO A 106 11.97 3.14 13.27
N ARG A 107 11.94 3.83 14.42
CA ARG A 107 12.07 5.30 14.49
C ARG A 107 13.49 5.82 14.20
N GLY A 108 14.48 4.93 14.06
CA GLY A 108 15.86 5.29 13.73
C GLY A 108 16.76 5.64 14.92
N TYR A 109 16.33 5.38 16.15
CA TYR A 109 17.24 5.46 17.30
C TYR A 109 18.18 4.24 17.31
N THR A 110 19.48 4.47 17.14
CA THR A 110 20.49 3.60 17.76
C THR A 110 20.42 3.85 19.26
N LEU A 111 19.90 2.88 20.01
CA LEU A 111 20.09 2.83 21.47
C LEU A 111 21.54 2.48 21.78
#